data_AF-A0A357BHD5-F1
#
_entry.id   AF-A0A357BHD5-F1
#
_cell.length_a   1.000
_cell.length_b   1.000
_cell.length_c   1.000
_cell.angle_alpha   90.00
_cell.angle_beta   90.00
_cell.angle_gamma   90.00
#
_symmetry.space_group_name_H-M   'P 1'
#
loop_
_entity.id
_entity.type
_entity.pdbx_description
1 polymer ?
#
loop_
_entity_poly.entity_id
_entity_poly.type
_entity_poly.pdbx_seq_one_letter_code
_entity_poly.pdbx_strand_id
1 'polypeptide(L)'
;MSKRLGCLLAVLILAVFGILCARETAWASAVVQKQKALQLQQKQAYEQALRQKTLAKQQAYQQAAQQQSAIQQKQQAYQQAVELRKSQQAAYQEALKNKALEEVAAKQEAAKKLMAGAVTEGQVMQEVVDYASDIQKGTDPQGKDMVDIDQVWKELEISSEIWPLIIDLTPKEITVSRYIDYYETQGVIIRKTPLHYVRMIDAMLDQNKSLLKIPFKYILRTAAIIEYDFDNGEDKDLLARKFLGEKVYQENKKRFEHP
;
A
#
# COMPACT_ATOMS: atom_id res chain seq x y z
N MET A 1 -70.18 -78.16 33.91
CA MET A 1 -69.81 -76.74 33.74
C MET A 1 -68.33 -76.51 33.41
N SER A 2 -67.38 -77.36 33.83
CA SER A 2 -65.92 -77.17 33.62
C SER A 2 -65.46 -77.00 32.15
N LYS A 3 -66.01 -77.76 31.18
CA LYS A 3 -65.55 -77.70 29.77
C LYS A 3 -65.82 -76.38 29.04
N ARG A 4 -66.87 -75.63 29.42
CA ARG A 4 -67.19 -74.33 28.79
C ARG A 4 -66.26 -73.20 29.27
N LEU A 5 -65.77 -73.29 30.51
CA LEU A 5 -64.86 -72.30 31.09
C LEU A 5 -63.45 -72.39 30.46
N GLY A 6 -62.96 -73.60 30.20
CA GLY A 6 -61.66 -73.81 29.55
C GLY A 6 -61.61 -73.28 28.11
N CYS A 7 -62.71 -73.38 27.36
CA CYS A 7 -62.79 -72.88 25.99
C CYS A 7 -62.77 -71.33 25.92
N LEU A 8 -63.48 -70.66 26.83
CA LEU A 8 -63.45 -69.20 26.95
C LEU A 8 -62.06 -68.66 27.33
N LEU A 9 -61.35 -69.36 28.23
CA LEU A 9 -60.00 -68.98 28.63
C LEU A 9 -59.01 -69.09 27.47
N ALA A 10 -59.10 -70.14 26.65
CA ALA A 10 -58.24 -70.33 25.48
C ALA A 10 -58.46 -69.22 24.43
N VAL A 11 -59.71 -68.81 24.20
CA VAL A 11 -60.04 -67.69 23.28
C VAL A 11 -59.47 -66.37 23.79
N LEU A 12 -59.55 -66.09 25.10
CA LEU A 12 -58.96 -64.90 25.70
C LEU A 12 -57.43 -64.88 25.58
N ILE A 13 -56.75 -66.00 25.84
CA ILE A 13 -55.29 -66.10 25.71
C ILE A 13 -54.85 -65.84 24.26
N LEU A 14 -55.54 -66.43 23.28
CA LEU A 14 -55.24 -66.20 21.85
C LEU A 14 -55.50 -64.75 21.42
N ALA A 15 -56.55 -64.12 21.94
CA ALA A 15 -56.84 -62.72 21.67
C ALA A 15 -55.77 -61.78 22.25
N VAL A 16 -55.33 -62.03 23.50
CA VAL A 16 -54.25 -61.25 24.14
C VAL A 16 -52.92 -61.44 23.40
N PHE A 17 -52.60 -62.68 23.00
CA PHE A 17 -51.40 -62.96 22.21
C PHE A 17 -51.43 -62.27 20.84
N GLY A 18 -52.57 -62.29 20.15
CA GLY A 18 -52.77 -61.56 18.89
C GLY A 18 -52.57 -60.05 19.04
N ILE A 19 -53.08 -59.46 20.12
CA ILE A 19 -52.89 -58.02 20.42
C ILE A 19 -51.43 -57.70 20.72
N LEU A 20 -50.71 -58.56 21.44
CA LEU A 20 -49.28 -58.38 21.72
C LEU A 20 -48.43 -58.44 20.45
N CYS A 21 -48.64 -59.44 19.59
CA CYS A 21 -47.92 -59.56 18.31
C CYS A 21 -48.24 -58.39 17.35
N ALA A 22 -49.49 -57.92 17.30
CA ALA A 22 -49.86 -56.75 16.50
C ALA A 22 -49.18 -55.45 17.01
N ARG A 23 -48.97 -55.32 18.32
CA ARG A 23 -48.27 -54.18 18.92
C ARG A 23 -46.77 -54.20 18.61
N GLU A 24 -46.12 -55.36 18.66
CA GLU A 24 -44.69 -55.48 18.34
C GLU A 24 -44.40 -55.17 16.86
N THR A 25 -45.23 -55.68 15.95
CA THR A 25 -45.11 -55.39 14.51
C THR A 25 -45.37 -53.92 14.18
N ALA A 26 -46.33 -53.27 14.85
CA ALA A 26 -46.57 -51.83 14.71
C ALA A 26 -45.36 -50.99 15.16
N TRP A 27 -44.77 -51.30 16.32
CA TRP A 27 -43.59 -50.60 16.83
C TRP A 27 -42.37 -50.76 15.93
N ALA A 28 -42.10 -51.97 15.43
CA ALA A 28 -41.00 -52.23 14.50
C ALA A 28 -41.15 -51.40 13.22
N SER A 29 -42.36 -51.31 12.65
CA SER A 29 -42.62 -50.50 11.46
C SER A 29 -42.41 -49.00 11.72
N ALA A 30 -42.82 -48.49 12.88
CA ALA A 30 -42.66 -47.09 13.26
C ALA A 30 -41.18 -46.71 13.46
N VAL A 31 -40.38 -47.59 14.06
CA VAL A 31 -38.93 -47.38 14.23
C VAL A 31 -38.23 -47.32 12.87
N VAL A 32 -38.55 -48.24 11.95
CA VAL A 32 -37.98 -48.25 10.59
C VAL A 32 -38.37 -46.98 9.83
N GLN A 33 -39.63 -46.54 9.92
CA GLN A 33 -40.08 -45.30 9.29
C GLN A 33 -39.36 -44.07 9.86
N LYS A 34 -39.21 -43.99 11.19
CA LYS A 34 -38.46 -42.90 11.85
C LYS A 34 -36.99 -42.88 11.43
N GLN A 35 -36.35 -44.04 11.32
CA GLN A 35 -34.96 -44.14 10.87
C GLN A 35 -34.80 -43.70 9.42
N LYS A 36 -35.71 -44.11 8.53
CA LYS A 36 -35.73 -43.65 7.12
C LYS A 36 -35.94 -42.14 7.02
N ALA A 37 -36.86 -41.58 7.81
CA ALA A 37 -37.11 -40.14 7.85
C ALA A 37 -35.87 -39.36 8.30
N LEU A 38 -35.16 -39.86 9.34
CA LEU A 38 -33.92 -39.26 9.81
C LEU A 38 -32.81 -39.30 8.75
N GLN A 39 -32.64 -40.45 8.06
CA GLN A 39 -31.67 -40.57 6.97
C GLN A 39 -31.97 -39.61 5.81
N LEU A 40 -33.24 -39.47 5.44
CA LEU A 40 -33.67 -38.53 4.42
C LEU A 40 -33.38 -37.08 4.82
N GLN A 41 -33.66 -36.71 6.07
CA GLN A 41 -33.36 -35.39 6.62
C GLN A 41 -31.85 -35.10 6.60
N GLN A 42 -31.03 -36.07 7.01
CA GLN A 42 -29.56 -35.93 6.96
C GLN A 42 -29.05 -35.73 5.53
N LYS A 43 -29.58 -36.49 4.57
CA LYS A 43 -29.23 -36.33 3.15
C LYS A 43 -29.60 -34.95 2.63
N GLN A 44 -30.80 -34.46 2.93
CA GLN A 44 -31.23 -33.11 2.52
C GLN A 44 -30.37 -32.02 3.15
N ALA A 45 -30.04 -32.13 4.44
CA ALA A 45 -29.16 -31.19 5.12
C ALA A 45 -27.76 -31.17 4.49
N TYR A 46 -27.20 -32.33 4.16
CA TYR A 46 -25.92 -32.44 3.46
C TYR A 46 -25.95 -31.80 2.08
N GLU A 47 -26.98 -32.05 1.27
CA GLU A 47 -27.15 -31.45 -0.05
C GLU A 47 -27.28 -29.92 0.03
N GLN A 48 -28.01 -29.40 1.01
CA GLN A 48 -28.12 -27.97 1.26
C GLN A 48 -26.76 -27.36 1.64
N ALA A 49 -26.01 -27.99 2.55
CA ALA A 49 -24.68 -27.55 2.94
C ALA A 49 -23.71 -27.54 1.73
N LEU A 50 -23.78 -28.56 0.88
CA LEU A 50 -22.97 -28.63 -0.34
C LEU A 50 -23.33 -27.51 -1.33
N ARG A 51 -24.63 -27.21 -1.53
CA ARG A 51 -25.08 -26.09 -2.37
C ARG A 51 -24.59 -24.75 -1.84
N GLN A 52 -24.69 -24.52 -0.52
CA GLN A 52 -24.19 -23.29 0.10
C GLN A 52 -22.69 -23.14 -0.07
N LYS A 53 -21.93 -24.23 0.12
CA LYS A 53 -20.47 -24.23 -0.09
C LYS A 53 -20.10 -23.91 -1.53
N THR A 54 -20.82 -24.46 -2.50
CA THR A 54 -20.61 -24.17 -3.93
C THR A 54 -20.93 -22.70 -4.26
N LEU A 55 -22.04 -22.17 -3.72
CA LEU A 55 -22.43 -20.78 -3.93
C LEU A 55 -21.41 -19.81 -3.31
N ALA A 56 -20.95 -20.06 -2.09
CA ALA A 56 -19.91 -19.28 -1.44
C ALA A 56 -18.60 -19.31 -2.24
N LYS A 57 -18.21 -20.48 -2.77
CA LYS A 57 -17.04 -20.61 -3.64
C LYS A 57 -17.19 -19.79 -4.93
N GLN A 58 -18.36 -19.81 -5.56
CA GLN A 58 -18.64 -19.03 -6.76
C GLN A 58 -18.61 -17.53 -6.49
N GLN A 59 -19.16 -17.08 -5.36
CA GLN A 59 -19.10 -15.68 -4.93
C GLN A 59 -17.65 -15.23 -4.67
N ALA A 60 -16.84 -16.06 -4.00
CA ALA A 60 -15.42 -15.77 -3.78
C ALA A 60 -14.65 -15.62 -5.10
N TYR A 61 -14.91 -16.46 -6.11
CA TYR A 61 -14.30 -16.30 -7.44
C TYR A 61 -14.74 -15.02 -8.14
N GLN A 62 -16.02 -14.64 -8.05
CA GLN A 62 -16.50 -13.39 -8.63
C GLN A 62 -15.86 -12.17 -7.96
N GLN A 63 -15.73 -12.17 -6.63
CA GLN A 63 -15.04 -11.11 -5.89
C GLN A 63 -13.57 -11.03 -6.25
N ALA A 64 -12.86 -12.17 -6.34
CA ALA A 64 -11.46 -12.19 -6.76
C ALA A 64 -11.28 -11.64 -8.20
N ALA A 65 -12.17 -12.00 -9.13
CA ALA A 65 -12.14 -11.48 -10.49
C ALA A 65 -12.37 -9.96 -10.55
N GLN A 66 -13.31 -9.43 -9.75
CA GLN A 66 -13.55 -7.99 -9.63
C GLN A 66 -12.35 -7.25 -9.02
N GLN A 67 -11.69 -7.84 -8.02
CA GLN A 67 -10.48 -7.26 -7.44
C GLN A 67 -9.34 -7.22 -8.46
N GLN A 68 -9.15 -8.29 -9.23
CA GLN A 68 -8.12 -8.33 -10.28
C GLN A 68 -8.36 -7.28 -11.37
N SER A 69 -9.60 -7.11 -11.82
CA SER A 69 -9.92 -6.09 -12.83
C SER A 69 -9.71 -4.66 -12.28
N ALA A 70 -10.05 -4.40 -11.02
CA ALA A 70 -9.79 -3.12 -10.37
C ALA A 70 -8.29 -2.81 -10.26
N ILE A 71 -7.47 -3.82 -9.92
CA ILE A 71 -6.01 -3.70 -9.89
C ILE A 71 -5.47 -3.36 -11.27
N GLN A 72 -5.95 -4.04 -12.32
CA GLN A 72 -5.53 -3.78 -13.70
C GLN A 72 -5.91 -2.36 -14.16
N GLN A 73 -7.12 -1.89 -13.85
CA GLN A 73 -7.53 -0.52 -14.13
C GLN A 73 -6.65 0.51 -13.43
N LYS A 74 -6.31 0.27 -12.15
CA LYS A 74 -5.42 1.15 -11.39
C LYS A 74 -4.01 1.20 -12.00
N GLN A 75 -3.49 0.07 -12.46
CA GLN A 75 -2.20 0.01 -13.16
C GLN A 75 -2.22 0.79 -14.47
N GLN A 76 -3.29 0.66 -15.27
CA GLN A 76 -3.45 1.43 -16.51
C GLN A 76 -3.54 2.94 -16.24
N ALA A 77 -4.34 3.35 -15.24
CA ALA A 77 -4.44 4.75 -14.84
C ALA A 77 -3.09 5.31 -14.37
N TYR A 78 -2.31 4.52 -13.63
CA TYR A 78 -0.95 4.91 -13.24
C TYR A 78 -0.04 5.11 -14.46
N GLN A 79 -0.04 4.18 -15.42
CA GLN A 79 0.75 4.32 -16.65
C GLN A 79 0.36 5.58 -17.44
N GLN A 80 -0.94 5.87 -17.56
CA GLN A 80 -1.43 7.09 -18.20
C GLN A 80 -0.97 8.36 -17.46
N ALA A 81 -1.01 8.36 -16.13
CA ALA A 81 -0.55 9.50 -15.33
C ALA A 81 0.96 9.73 -15.47
N VAL A 82 1.76 8.66 -15.54
CA VAL A 82 3.21 8.75 -15.77
C VAL A 82 3.51 9.33 -17.15
N GLU A 83 2.84 8.86 -18.20
CA GLU A 83 3.04 9.39 -19.56
C GLU A 83 2.58 10.86 -19.68
N LEU A 84 1.45 11.22 -19.07
CA LEU A 84 1.00 12.61 -19.00
C LEU A 84 2.03 13.50 -18.29
N ARG A 85 2.64 13.02 -17.20
CA ARG A 85 3.66 13.77 -16.48
C ARG A 85 4.92 13.95 -17.33
N LYS A 86 5.35 12.91 -18.06
CA LYS A 86 6.47 13.00 -19.00
C LYS A 86 6.20 14.02 -20.11
N SER A 87 4.99 14.01 -20.69
CA SER A 87 4.63 14.97 -21.74
C SER A 87 4.60 16.41 -21.21
N GLN A 88 4.09 16.61 -19.99
CA GLN A 88 4.12 17.92 -19.32
C GLN A 88 5.56 18.40 -19.06
N GLN A 89 6.43 17.51 -18.59
CA GLN A 89 7.85 17.83 -18.39
C GLN A 89 8.54 18.18 -19.71
N ALA A 90 8.29 17.44 -20.79
CA ALA A 90 8.85 17.75 -22.10
C ALA A 90 8.39 19.12 -22.62
N ALA A 91 7.08 19.41 -22.52
CA ALA A 91 6.53 20.71 -22.91
C ALA A 91 7.12 21.87 -22.10
N TYR A 92 7.33 21.67 -20.79
CA TYR A 92 7.98 22.65 -19.93
C TYR A 92 9.44 22.90 -20.34
N GLN A 93 10.20 21.85 -20.64
CA GLN A 93 11.58 21.96 -21.10
C GLN A 93 11.69 22.66 -22.45
N GLU A 94 10.75 22.41 -23.37
CA GLU A 94 10.66 23.10 -24.65
C GLU A 94 10.35 24.60 -24.47
N ALA A 95 9.41 24.94 -23.58
CA ALA A 95 9.09 26.32 -23.25
C ALA A 95 10.30 27.08 -22.68
N LEU A 96 11.09 26.44 -21.80
CA LEU A 96 12.35 27.01 -21.29
C LEU A 96 13.37 27.27 -22.40
N LYS A 97 13.54 26.32 -23.34
CA LYS A 97 14.43 26.50 -24.49
C LYS A 97 14.00 27.66 -25.38
N ASN A 98 12.71 27.76 -25.69
CA ASN A 98 12.17 28.85 -26.51
C ASN A 98 12.38 30.21 -25.82
N LYS A 99 12.14 30.29 -24.51
CA LYS A 99 12.40 31.51 -23.74
C LYS A 99 13.88 31.90 -23.77
N ALA A 100 14.79 30.93 -23.62
CA ALA A 100 16.23 31.19 -23.71
C ALA A 100 16.64 31.71 -25.10
N LEU A 101 16.05 31.16 -26.18
CA LEU A 101 16.28 31.64 -27.55
C LEU A 101 15.77 33.07 -27.75
N GLU A 102 14.60 33.41 -27.22
CA GLU A 102 14.05 34.77 -27.24
C GLU A 102 14.96 35.77 -26.51
N GLU A 103 15.47 35.40 -25.33
CA GLU A 103 16.42 36.23 -24.57
C GLU A 103 17.74 36.45 -25.32
N VAL A 104 18.27 35.43 -26.00
CA VAL A 104 19.47 35.55 -26.84
C VAL A 104 19.20 36.48 -28.02
N ALA A 105 18.06 36.34 -28.71
CA ALA A 105 17.69 37.21 -29.82
C ALA A 105 17.54 38.67 -29.37
N ALA A 106 16.91 38.92 -28.22
CA ALA A 106 16.78 40.26 -27.65
C ALA A 106 18.14 40.89 -27.31
N LYS A 107 19.06 40.11 -26.72
CA LYS A 107 20.43 40.57 -26.43
C LYS A 107 21.23 40.88 -27.69
N GLN A 108 21.11 40.07 -28.74
CA GLN A 108 21.76 40.33 -30.03
C GLN A 108 21.25 41.62 -30.68
N GLU A 109 19.94 41.87 -30.61
CA GLU A 109 19.34 43.10 -31.15
C GLU A 109 19.77 44.35 -30.36
N ALA A 110 19.83 44.24 -29.03
CA ALA A 110 20.36 45.30 -28.17
C ALA A 110 21.83 45.62 -28.49
N ALA A 111 22.67 44.59 -28.68
CA ALA A 111 24.08 44.76 -29.05
C ALA A 111 24.25 45.43 -30.42
N LYS A 112 23.43 45.07 -31.43
CA LYS A 112 23.44 45.75 -32.74
C LYS A 112 23.11 47.24 -32.62
N LYS A 113 22.12 47.61 -31.80
CA LYS A 113 21.76 49.02 -31.57
C LYS A 113 22.90 49.81 -30.93
N LEU A 114 23.61 49.22 -29.98
CA LEU A 114 24.79 49.85 -29.36
C LEU A 114 25.92 50.05 -30.38
N MET A 115 26.21 49.03 -31.21
CA MET A 115 27.23 49.15 -32.25
C MET A 115 26.87 50.18 -33.33
N ALA A 116 25.60 50.30 -33.72
CA ALA A 116 25.16 51.32 -34.68
C ALA A 116 25.26 52.75 -34.13
N GLY A 117 25.13 52.94 -32.81
CA GLY A 117 25.31 54.24 -32.16
C GLY A 117 26.76 54.63 -31.90
N ALA A 118 27.68 53.68 -31.78
CA ALA A 118 29.09 53.92 -31.42
C ALA A 118 30.00 54.33 -32.60
N VAL A 119 29.49 54.45 -33.82
CA VAL A 119 30.30 54.78 -35.03
C VAL A 119 30.58 56.29 -35.16
N THR A 120 30.22 57.13 -34.18
CA THR A 120 30.46 58.60 -34.28
C THR A 120 31.55 59.19 -33.41
N GLU A 121 32.22 58.48 -32.50
CA GLU A 121 33.36 59.09 -31.81
C GLU A 121 34.37 58.03 -31.37
N GLY A 122 35.54 58.06 -32.01
CA GLY A 122 36.62 57.12 -31.75
C GLY A 122 37.23 57.34 -30.37
N GLN A 123 36.79 56.57 -29.38
CA GLN A 123 37.55 56.22 -28.18
C GLN A 123 36.77 55.15 -27.41
N VAL A 124 37.48 54.21 -26.78
CA VAL A 124 37.00 53.10 -25.92
C VAL A 124 36.92 51.76 -26.64
N MET A 125 38.08 51.10 -26.79
CA MET A 125 38.21 49.74 -27.33
C MET A 125 38.83 48.74 -26.32
N GLN A 126 38.78 49.01 -25.01
CA GLN A 126 39.50 48.19 -24.02
C GLN A 126 38.62 47.46 -22.97
N GLU A 127 37.29 47.68 -22.93
CA GLU A 127 36.45 47.14 -21.83
C GLU A 127 35.44 46.05 -22.25
N VAL A 128 35.38 45.69 -23.53
CA VAL A 128 34.35 44.75 -24.06
C VAL A 128 34.85 43.30 -24.21
N VAL A 129 36.13 43.03 -23.95
CA VAL A 129 36.72 41.69 -24.17
C VAL A 129 36.52 40.75 -22.97
N ASP A 130 36.34 41.27 -21.76
CA ASP A 130 36.22 40.43 -20.55
C ASP A 130 34.80 39.92 -20.26
N TYR A 131 33.75 40.47 -20.87
CA TYR A 131 32.36 40.03 -20.61
C TYR A 131 31.91 38.84 -21.48
N ALA A 132 32.67 38.50 -22.53
CA ALA A 132 32.30 37.44 -23.48
C ALA A 132 32.81 36.03 -23.09
N SER A 133 33.75 35.92 -22.13
CA SER A 133 34.33 34.65 -21.70
C SER A 133 33.51 33.90 -20.62
N ASP A 134 32.63 34.61 -19.90
CA ASP A 134 31.81 34.02 -18.83
C ASP A 134 30.49 33.37 -19.32
N ILE A 135 30.09 33.59 -20.58
CA ILE A 135 28.84 33.03 -21.14
C ILE A 135 28.99 31.54 -21.55
N GLN A 136 30.21 30.98 -21.57
CA GLN A 136 30.44 29.56 -21.91
C GLN A 136 30.38 28.58 -20.72
N LYS A 137 30.26 29.06 -19.48
CA LYS A 137 29.86 28.20 -18.36
C LYS A 137 28.35 28.27 -18.25
N GLY A 138 27.67 27.16 -18.53
CA GLY A 138 26.22 27.01 -18.48
C GLY A 138 25.63 27.12 -17.07
N THR A 139 25.83 28.25 -16.41
CA THR A 139 25.11 28.64 -15.21
C THR A 139 23.73 29.13 -15.63
N ASP A 140 22.72 28.31 -15.38
CA ASP A 140 21.31 28.68 -15.48
C ASP A 140 21.08 29.97 -14.67
N PRO A 141 20.61 31.08 -15.29
CA PRO A 141 20.35 32.34 -14.60
C PRO A 141 19.27 32.25 -13.50
N GLN A 142 18.59 31.11 -13.34
CA GLN A 142 17.61 30.89 -12.27
C GLN A 142 18.15 30.19 -11.02
N GLY A 143 19.44 29.82 -10.98
CA GLY A 143 20.14 29.46 -9.72
C GLY A 143 19.47 28.38 -8.87
N LYS A 144 18.66 27.50 -9.47
CA LYS A 144 18.23 26.25 -8.84
C LYS A 144 19.20 25.18 -9.29
N ASP A 145 20.21 24.92 -8.46
CA ASP A 145 21.05 23.74 -8.63
C ASP A 145 20.13 22.51 -8.66
N MET A 146 19.87 22.00 -9.87
CA MET A 146 19.12 20.77 -10.07
C MET A 146 20.04 19.64 -9.65
N VAL A 147 19.97 19.27 -8.36
CA VAL A 147 20.71 18.12 -7.83
C VAL A 147 20.10 16.85 -8.40
N ASP A 148 20.95 16.00 -8.98
CA ASP A 148 20.55 14.68 -9.46
C ASP A 148 20.04 13.83 -8.29
N ILE A 149 18.83 13.26 -8.44
CA ILE A 149 18.22 12.42 -7.40
C ILE A 149 19.08 11.20 -7.05
N ASP A 150 19.87 10.68 -8.00
CA ASP A 150 20.79 9.57 -7.74
C ASP A 150 21.93 9.97 -6.81
N GLN A 151 22.39 11.24 -6.87
CA GLN A 151 23.36 11.76 -5.92
C GLN A 151 22.72 11.91 -4.53
N VAL A 152 21.51 12.46 -4.45
CA VAL A 152 20.75 12.59 -3.20
C VAL A 152 20.64 11.23 -2.51
N TRP A 153 20.30 10.17 -3.23
CA TRP A 153 20.18 8.84 -2.66
C TRP A 153 21.51 8.26 -2.16
N LYS A 154 22.62 8.50 -2.87
CA LYS A 154 23.95 8.08 -2.38
C LYS A 154 24.32 8.78 -1.07
N GLU A 155 23.98 10.06 -0.95
CA GLU A 155 24.22 10.81 0.29
C GLU A 155 23.32 10.30 1.43
N LEU A 156 22.05 9.99 1.14
CA LEU A 156 21.09 9.41 2.10
C LEU A 156 21.49 8.02 2.63
N GLU A 157 22.29 7.25 1.89
CA GLU A 157 22.88 6.00 2.40
C GLU A 157 23.94 6.22 3.49
N ILE A 158 24.53 7.41 3.53
CA ILE A 158 25.59 7.77 4.49
C ILE A 158 25.00 8.55 5.66
N SER A 159 24.19 9.57 5.37
CA SER A 159 23.57 10.45 6.37
C SER A 159 22.28 11.06 5.82
N SER A 160 21.41 11.55 6.69
CA SER A 160 20.14 12.17 6.30
C SER A 160 20.22 13.70 6.23
N GLU A 161 21.42 14.28 6.18
CA GLU A 161 21.63 15.74 6.20
C GLU A 161 21.05 16.45 4.96
N ILE A 162 20.99 15.78 3.81
CA ILE A 162 20.39 16.32 2.59
C ILE A 162 18.86 16.33 2.61
N TRP A 163 18.22 15.54 3.47
CA TRP A 163 16.75 15.46 3.55
C TRP A 163 16.03 16.82 3.68
N PRO A 164 16.41 17.71 4.62
CA PRO A 164 15.78 19.04 4.73
C PRO A 164 16.04 19.95 3.52
N LEU A 165 17.03 19.65 2.68
CA LEU A 165 17.32 20.41 1.46
C LEU A 165 16.40 20.02 0.30
N ILE A 166 15.71 18.88 0.40
CA ILE A 166 14.69 18.46 -0.55
C ILE A 166 13.43 19.30 -0.30
N ILE A 167 13.24 20.39 -1.03
CA ILE A 167 12.10 21.30 -0.82
C ILE A 167 10.79 20.64 -1.27
N ASP A 168 10.81 19.98 -2.43
CA ASP A 168 9.61 19.45 -3.05
C ASP A 168 9.15 18.15 -2.36
N LEU A 169 7.84 18.03 -2.17
CA LEU A 169 7.22 16.86 -1.56
C LEU A 169 7.40 15.60 -2.41
N THR A 170 7.31 15.74 -3.73
CA THR A 170 7.39 14.60 -4.66
C THR A 170 8.71 13.83 -4.59
N PRO A 171 9.91 14.45 -4.68
CA PRO A 171 11.16 13.71 -4.50
C PRO A 171 11.33 13.07 -3.12
N LYS A 172 10.76 13.66 -2.05
CA LYS A 172 10.70 13.00 -0.73
C LYS A 172 9.85 11.71 -0.77
N GLU A 173 8.67 11.76 -1.38
CA GLU A 173 7.81 10.58 -1.53
C GLU A 173 8.47 9.47 -2.34
N ILE A 174 9.12 9.80 -3.47
CA ILE A 174 9.86 8.84 -4.30
C ILE A 174 11.01 8.22 -3.49
N THR A 175 11.75 9.03 -2.74
CA THR A 175 12.83 8.57 -1.86
C THR A 175 12.31 7.59 -0.82
N VAL A 176 11.23 7.92 -0.11
CA VAL A 176 10.62 7.01 0.87
C VAL A 176 10.12 5.73 0.22
N SER A 177 9.46 5.81 -0.94
CA SER A 177 8.99 4.64 -1.69
C SER A 177 10.15 3.68 -1.99
N ARG A 178 11.28 4.21 -2.48
CA ARG A 178 12.49 3.43 -2.75
C ARG A 178 12.98 2.67 -1.52
N TYR A 179 12.95 3.29 -0.34
CA TYR A 179 13.38 2.62 0.89
C TYR A 179 12.34 1.62 1.43
N ILE A 180 11.06 1.83 1.17
CA ILE A 180 10.02 0.82 1.43
C ILE A 180 10.29 -0.42 0.55
N ASP A 181 10.52 -0.22 -0.75
CA ASP A 181 10.84 -1.31 -1.67
C ASP A 181 12.12 -2.06 -1.22
N TYR A 182 13.14 -1.31 -0.77
CA TYR A 182 14.34 -1.91 -0.17
C TYR A 182 14.00 -2.83 1.01
N TYR A 183 13.17 -2.40 1.95
CA TYR A 183 12.74 -3.24 3.07
C TYR A 183 11.92 -4.46 2.62
N GLU A 184 11.08 -4.30 1.60
CA GLU A 184 10.32 -5.40 1.01
C GLU A 184 11.24 -6.48 0.42
N THR A 185 12.34 -6.09 -0.27
CA THR A 185 13.34 -7.05 -0.74
C THR A 185 14.03 -7.84 0.39
N GLN A 186 13.98 -7.33 1.62
CA GLN A 186 14.51 -7.99 2.83
C GLN A 186 13.44 -8.79 3.58
N GLY A 187 12.24 -8.94 3.00
CA GLY A 187 11.11 -9.64 3.63
C GLY A 187 10.39 -8.83 4.70
N VAL A 188 10.58 -7.51 4.74
CA VAL A 188 9.88 -6.61 5.67
C VAL A 188 8.75 -5.88 4.95
N ILE A 189 7.54 -5.97 5.47
CA ILE A 189 6.36 -5.32 4.88
C ILE A 189 6.05 -4.03 5.65
N ILE A 190 6.05 -2.90 4.93
CA ILE A 190 5.59 -1.58 5.40
C ILE A 190 4.36 -1.20 4.57
N ARG A 191 3.20 -0.98 5.21
CA ARG A 191 1.90 -0.86 4.52
C ARG A 191 1.42 0.57 4.33
N LYS A 192 1.87 1.49 5.20
CA LYS A 192 1.48 2.90 5.10
C LYS A 192 2.14 3.54 3.88
N THR A 193 1.45 4.52 3.32
CA THR A 193 1.89 5.21 2.10
C THR A 193 3.17 6.01 2.32
N PRO A 194 4.03 6.21 1.30
CA PRO A 194 5.23 7.04 1.40
C PRO A 194 4.96 8.43 1.99
N LEU A 195 3.89 9.12 1.56
CA LEU A 195 3.51 10.43 2.07
C LEU A 195 3.28 10.48 3.60
N HIS A 196 2.77 9.40 4.19
CA HIS A 196 2.62 9.29 5.66
C HIS A 196 3.98 9.41 6.35
N TYR A 197 4.96 8.66 5.85
CA TYR A 197 6.31 8.66 6.40
C TYR A 197 7.08 9.94 6.11
N VAL A 198 6.87 10.59 4.96
CA VAL A 198 7.49 11.90 4.68
C VAL A 198 7.14 12.89 5.80
N ARG A 199 5.85 13.03 6.12
CA ARG A 199 5.37 13.95 7.15
C ARG A 199 5.89 13.58 8.54
N MET A 200 5.93 12.29 8.85
CA MET A 200 6.42 11.81 10.14
C MET A 200 7.93 12.04 10.29
N ILE A 201 8.71 11.75 9.25
CA ILE A 201 10.15 11.92 9.23
C ILE A 201 10.51 13.41 9.33
N ASP A 202 9.80 14.29 8.63
CA ASP A 202 9.97 15.74 8.77
C ASP A 202 9.78 16.17 10.24
N ALA A 203 8.69 15.73 10.88
CA ALA A 203 8.45 16.04 12.30
C ALA A 203 9.54 15.46 13.23
N MET A 204 10.00 14.23 12.99
CA MET A 204 11.06 13.60 13.78
C MET A 204 12.39 14.35 13.66
N LEU A 205 12.76 14.76 12.44
CA LEU A 205 13.99 15.49 12.17
C LEU A 205 13.94 16.92 12.68
N ASP A 206 12.76 17.52 12.76
CA ASP A 206 12.57 18.82 13.40
C ASP A 206 12.74 18.78 14.91
N GLN A 207 12.21 17.74 15.56
CA GLN A 207 12.34 17.56 17.00
C GLN A 207 13.74 17.07 17.42
N ASN A 208 14.41 16.29 16.57
CA ASN A 208 15.70 15.70 16.91
C ASN A 208 16.69 15.77 15.73
N LYS A 209 17.42 16.88 15.64
CA LYS A 209 18.42 17.12 14.60
C LYS A 209 19.59 16.12 14.62
N SER A 210 19.81 15.38 15.71
CA SER A 210 20.86 14.35 15.76
C SER A 210 20.59 13.18 14.81
N LEU A 211 19.33 12.94 14.46
CA LEU A 211 18.92 11.94 13.48
C LEU A 211 19.41 12.27 12.06
N LEU A 212 19.76 13.51 11.74
CA LEU A 212 20.32 13.85 10.43
C LEU A 212 21.67 13.15 10.18
N LYS A 213 22.39 12.76 11.23
CA LYS A 213 23.71 12.13 11.13
C LYS A 213 23.68 10.63 10.84
N ILE A 214 22.50 10.01 10.81
CA ILE A 214 22.37 8.58 10.53
C ILE A 214 21.83 8.33 9.12
N PRO A 215 22.18 7.18 8.49
CA PRO A 215 21.62 6.80 7.20
C PRO A 215 20.09 6.76 7.19
N PHE A 216 19.50 7.22 6.09
CA PHE A 216 18.06 7.44 5.97
C PHE A 216 17.23 6.17 6.19
N LYS A 217 17.72 5.01 5.74
CA LYS A 217 17.06 3.71 5.99
C LYS A 217 16.75 3.47 7.46
N TYR A 218 17.66 3.87 8.37
CA TYR A 218 17.45 3.69 9.80
C TYR A 218 16.41 4.66 10.37
N ILE A 219 16.27 5.84 9.77
CA ILE A 219 15.20 6.79 10.10
C ILE A 219 13.84 6.21 9.70
N LEU A 220 13.71 5.73 8.46
CA LEU A 220 12.46 5.10 8.00
C LEU A 220 12.10 3.89 8.85
N ARG A 221 13.06 3.02 9.17
CA ARG A 221 12.83 1.89 10.08
C ARG A 221 12.33 2.35 11.45
N THR A 222 12.94 3.39 12.01
CA THR A 222 12.52 3.95 13.30
C THR A 222 11.09 4.46 13.23
N ALA A 223 10.75 5.23 12.19
CA ALA A 223 9.40 5.74 11.96
C ALA A 223 8.37 4.59 11.82
N ALA A 224 8.69 3.56 11.04
CA ALA A 224 7.82 2.41 10.84
C ALA A 224 7.61 1.56 12.11
N ILE A 225 8.64 1.41 12.95
CA ILE A 225 8.53 0.71 14.25
C ILE A 225 7.64 1.52 15.21
N ILE A 226 7.82 2.84 15.28
CA ILE A 226 6.96 3.72 16.09
C ILE A 226 5.49 3.61 15.66
N GLU A 227 5.23 3.46 14.36
CA GLU A 227 3.88 3.32 13.81
C GLU A 227 3.32 1.88 13.82
N TYR A 228 4.02 0.91 14.44
CA TYR A 228 3.66 -0.52 14.44
C TYR A 228 3.45 -1.10 13.02
N ASP A 229 4.15 -0.56 12.03
CA ASP A 229 3.99 -0.93 10.62
C ASP A 229 5.27 -1.53 10.01
N PHE A 230 6.26 -1.87 10.83
CA PHE A 230 7.45 -2.61 10.41
C PHE A 230 7.25 -4.10 10.66
N ASP A 231 6.74 -4.84 9.66
CA ASP A 231 6.42 -6.26 9.78
C ASP A 231 7.54 -7.13 9.18
N ASN A 232 8.39 -7.67 10.06
CA ASN A 232 9.47 -8.61 9.73
C ASN A 232 9.15 -10.05 10.18
N GLY A 233 7.89 -10.35 10.51
CA GLY A 233 7.46 -11.62 11.08
C GLY A 233 7.68 -11.80 12.59
N GLU A 234 8.35 -10.86 13.26
CA GLU A 234 8.43 -10.84 14.72
C GLU A 234 7.17 -10.22 15.34
N ASP A 235 6.95 -10.47 16.63
CA ASP A 235 5.92 -9.77 17.39
C ASP A 235 6.24 -8.27 17.47
N LYS A 236 5.28 -7.44 17.03
CA LYS A 236 5.47 -5.99 16.90
C LYS A 236 5.66 -5.29 18.24
N ASP A 237 5.01 -5.77 19.29
CA ASP A 237 5.15 -5.24 20.65
C ASP A 237 6.56 -5.52 21.19
N LEU A 238 7.07 -6.73 21.01
CA LEU A 238 8.43 -7.11 21.38
C LEU A 238 9.48 -6.32 20.60
N LEU A 239 9.29 -6.17 19.28
CA LEU A 239 10.18 -5.38 18.42
C LEU A 239 10.22 -3.92 18.87
N ALA A 240 9.05 -3.29 19.07
CA ALA A 240 8.96 -1.90 19.51
C ALA A 240 9.60 -1.69 20.89
N ARG A 241 9.33 -2.59 21.85
CA ARG A 241 9.92 -2.53 23.19
C ARG A 241 11.44 -2.67 23.17
N LYS A 242 11.97 -3.60 22.38
CA LYS A 242 13.42 -3.82 22.22
C LYS A 242 14.11 -2.61 21.60
N PHE A 243 13.46 -1.97 20.61
CA PHE A 243 14.06 -0.89 19.84
C PHE A 243 13.94 0.47 20.54
N LEU A 244 12.77 0.79 21.10
CA LEU A 244 12.48 2.10 21.72
C LEU A 244 12.86 2.15 23.20
N GLY A 245 12.98 0.98 23.85
CA GLY A 245 13.09 0.86 25.30
C GLY A 245 11.71 0.96 25.99
N GLU A 246 11.64 0.45 27.22
CA GLU A 246 10.36 0.27 27.94
C GLU A 246 9.57 1.57 28.09
N LYS A 247 10.22 2.66 28.49
CA LYS A 247 9.53 3.94 28.73
C LYS A 247 8.85 4.49 27.48
N VAL A 248 9.60 4.62 26.39
CA VAL A 248 9.11 5.17 25.11
C VAL A 248 8.08 4.23 24.47
N TYR A 249 8.29 2.92 24.61
CA TYR A 249 7.31 1.92 24.17
C TYR A 249 5.94 2.10 24.84
N GLN A 250 5.90 2.25 26.17
CA GLN A 250 4.65 2.44 26.90
C GLN A 250 3.95 3.75 26.52
N GLU A 251 4.70 4.84 26.35
CA GLU A 251 4.16 6.11 25.87
C GLU A 251 3.58 5.99 24.46
N ASN A 252 4.29 5.28 23.57
CA ASN A 252 3.85 5.07 22.21
C ASN A 252 2.64 4.14 22.11
N LYS A 253 2.58 3.07 22.92
CA LYS A 253 1.46 2.11 22.93
C LYS A 253 0.13 2.77 23.30
N LYS A 254 0.14 3.70 24.25
CA LYS A 254 -1.05 4.47 24.65
C LYS A 254 -1.70 5.23 23.47
N ARG A 255 -0.94 5.63 22.45
CA ARG A 255 -1.48 6.29 21.24
C ARG A 255 -2.43 5.39 20.44
N PHE A 256 -2.31 4.07 20.58
CA PHE A 256 -3.08 3.08 19.83
C PHE A 256 -4.17 2.39 20.65
N GLU A 257 -4.14 2.50 21.98
CA GLU A 257 -5.16 1.91 22.87
C GLU A 257 -6.42 2.77 22.99
N HIS A 258 -6.38 4.04 22.52
CA HIS A 258 -7.52 4.97 22.56
C HIS A 258 -7.81 5.52 21.15
N PRO A 259 -8.29 4.69 20.21
CA PRO A 259 -8.67 5.13 18.87
C PRO A 259 -9.93 6.00 18.86
#